data_AF-A0A257MLR7-F1
#
_entry.id   AF-A0A257MLR7-F1
#
_cell.length_a   1.000
_cell.length_b   1.000
_cell.length_c   1.000
_cell.angle_alpha   90.00
_cell.angle_beta   90.00
_cell.angle_gamma   90.00
#
_symmetry.space_group_name_H-M   'P 1'
#
loop_
_entity.id
_entity.type
_entity.pdbx_description
1 polymer ?
#
loop_
_entity_poly.entity_id
_entity_poly.type
_entity_poly.pdbx_seq_one_letter_code
_entity_poly.pdbx_strand_id
1 'polypeptide(L)'
;MIQSDAPAPVRASRRTEVIPYIRKIDLMSSNSYILSGEDQIALIDPGALDEQWDLLTDRMLDLIEEKERPVVIYLTHVHLDHCFQLRRCREDRSLGRIIVAVQEKGAEALEAQDGRLTLAGLLGKDLFSFRSDVRLLSNEDILMKGVQKLELDGTPFYYSTTATKMAGDQDLISQQVSLGGGDLLEIYPLPGHSPDSICLKAGCILFLGDLFFAPNPGTAGAYGWSQPDLLASIERVLWILDQKEINLCCPGHGRAIDADQARSTLKSMYRDVLSLSGLEEINPLWARNTAAYAEDLMTELERLFIIITGRLAYTSYVLSAIEESGEAKRLQSLIDVAEIEELFGKFHRFVLELRSGRKLNWELVHKAGQMVGKLEQVLENGTLRLAVNQSLIQRARRILNDYSIAYRGFRPTFYASSFDINALLKEIMDLVEFKSYDEAAIIEAEDHEAYLRELCSRIDHIDLFDSVSLKLAEGQSLPQVRLDKERFGEAMTDLLERLSGRCAGELSLSSAMEENMVAVRISLQRGVCTSSILEQAELRFFERAFALSGCFIQIDSGGDSQTVSIELLPSTFDE
;
A
#
# COMPACT_ATOMS: atom_id res chain seq x y z
N MET A 1 -13.44 18.41 18.66
CA MET A 1 -13.27 17.88 20.03
C MET A 1 -12.56 16.54 19.91
N ILE A 2 -11.22 16.56 19.97
CA ILE A 2 -10.42 15.33 20.05
C ILE A 2 -10.44 14.95 21.53
N GLN A 3 -11.02 13.81 21.88
CA GLN A 3 -10.89 13.25 23.22
C GLN A 3 -9.41 12.97 23.47
N SER A 4 -8.85 13.62 24.49
CA SER A 4 -7.49 13.43 24.96
C SER A 4 -7.37 12.09 25.69
N ASP A 5 -7.29 10.99 24.95
CA ASP A 5 -6.74 9.73 25.48
C ASP A 5 -5.20 9.84 25.53
N ALA A 6 -4.67 10.91 26.16
CA ALA A 6 -3.26 10.98 26.45
C ALA A 6 -2.96 9.86 27.46
N PRO A 7 -2.15 8.85 27.12
CA PRO A 7 -1.86 7.77 28.05
C PRO A 7 -1.24 8.36 29.31
N ALA A 8 -1.57 7.77 30.47
CA ALA A 8 -0.95 8.17 31.72
C ALA A 8 0.59 8.06 31.60
N PRO A 9 1.35 8.94 32.26
CA PRO A 9 2.81 8.84 32.29
C PRO A 9 3.27 7.42 32.69
N VAL A 10 4.30 6.93 31.99
CA VAL A 10 4.86 5.59 32.20
C VAL A 10 6.25 5.74 32.79
N ARG A 11 6.54 5.04 33.88
CA ARG A 11 7.87 5.03 34.47
C ARG A 11 8.83 4.19 33.63
N ALA A 12 9.82 4.83 33.02
CA ALA A 12 10.94 4.15 32.36
C ALA A 12 11.90 3.54 33.39
N SER A 13 12.14 4.27 34.49
CA SER A 13 13.02 3.87 35.58
C SER A 13 12.45 4.39 36.92
N ARG A 14 13.23 4.32 38.00
CA ARG A 14 12.87 4.96 39.28
C ARG A 14 12.88 6.49 39.21
N ARG A 15 13.63 7.09 38.30
CA ARG A 15 13.92 8.54 38.25
C ARG A 15 13.58 9.21 36.92
N THR A 16 13.22 8.43 35.90
CA THR A 16 12.82 8.91 34.59
C THR A 16 11.37 8.51 34.31
N GLU A 17 10.55 9.51 33.98
CA GLU A 17 9.15 9.35 33.57
C GLU A 17 9.00 9.65 32.08
N VAL A 18 8.14 8.90 31.39
CA VAL A 18 7.83 9.07 29.98
C VAL A 18 6.40 9.54 29.83
N ILE A 19 6.21 10.67 29.15
CA ILE A 19 4.92 11.26 28.83
C ILE A 19 4.68 11.05 27.33
N PRO A 20 3.89 10.04 26.94
CA PRO A 20 3.65 9.73 25.54
C PRO A 20 2.57 10.64 24.94
N TYR A 21 2.81 11.09 23.71
CA TYR A 21 1.81 11.72 22.85
C TYR A 21 1.52 10.78 21.68
N ILE A 22 0.52 9.91 21.88
CA ILE A 22 0.13 8.89 20.90
C ILE A 22 -0.96 9.44 19.98
N ARG A 23 -0.72 9.37 18.68
CA ARG A 23 -1.66 9.80 17.66
C ARG A 23 -2.37 8.61 17.01
N LYS A 24 -3.49 8.91 16.34
CA LYS A 24 -4.03 7.99 15.35
C LYS A 24 -3.00 7.86 14.22
N ILE A 25 -2.79 6.64 13.75
CA ILE A 25 -1.92 6.37 12.60
C ILE A 25 -2.44 7.16 11.39
N ASP A 26 -1.60 8.06 10.88
CA ASP A 26 -1.78 8.78 9.64
C ASP A 26 -0.42 9.09 9.01
N LEU A 27 -0.41 9.72 7.83
CA LEU A 27 0.82 10.07 7.11
C LEU A 27 1.29 11.50 7.44
N MET A 28 0.62 12.20 8.35
CA MET A 28 0.82 13.62 8.57
C MET A 28 1.82 13.88 9.69
N SER A 29 1.88 13.03 10.72
CA SER A 29 2.75 13.23 11.87
C SER A 29 2.98 11.94 12.64
N SER A 30 4.13 11.84 13.30
CA SER A 30 4.46 10.73 14.18
C SER A 30 3.98 10.96 15.63
N ASN A 31 4.07 9.89 16.42
CA ASN A 31 4.03 9.93 17.87
C ASN A 31 5.24 10.71 18.41
N SER A 32 5.05 11.34 19.57
CA SER A 32 6.13 12.01 20.30
C SER A 32 6.24 11.47 21.72
N TYR A 33 7.43 11.49 22.30
CA TYR A 33 7.66 11.04 23.67
C TYR A 33 8.53 12.03 24.43
N ILE A 34 8.03 12.54 25.55
CA ILE A 34 8.82 13.39 26.45
C ILE A 34 9.35 12.51 27.59
N LEU A 35 10.66 12.50 27.77
CA LEU A 35 11.35 11.85 28.88
C LEU A 35 11.76 12.93 29.89
N SER A 36 11.19 12.84 31.07
CA SER A 36 11.48 13.70 32.21
C SER A 36 12.63 13.10 33.03
N GLY A 37 13.87 13.42 32.66
CA GLY A 37 15.08 13.02 33.40
C GLY A 37 15.52 14.08 34.41
N GLU A 38 16.50 13.77 35.26
CA GLU A 38 17.07 14.75 36.20
C GLU A 38 17.97 15.78 35.52
N ASP A 39 18.70 15.40 34.46
CA ASP A 39 19.69 16.25 33.77
C ASP A 39 19.12 16.96 32.54
N GLN A 40 18.04 16.44 31.96
CA GLN A 40 17.43 16.95 30.74
C GLN A 40 15.94 16.60 30.63
N ILE A 41 15.21 17.36 29.81
CA ILE A 41 13.91 16.99 29.26
C ILE A 41 14.18 16.53 27.82
N ALA A 42 14.10 15.23 27.56
CA ALA A 42 14.38 14.69 26.23
C ALA A 42 13.07 14.49 25.45
N LEU A 43 12.92 15.18 24.33
CA LEU A 43 11.81 15.00 23.39
C LEU A 43 12.27 14.08 22.25
N ILE A 44 11.63 12.92 22.11
CA ILE A 44 11.81 12.04 20.95
C ILE A 44 10.74 12.39 19.92
N ASP A 45 11.21 12.81 18.74
CA ASP A 45 10.44 13.26 17.58
C ASP A 45 9.41 14.37 17.87
N PRO A 46 9.61 15.61 17.39
CA PRO A 46 8.65 16.70 17.59
C PRO A 46 7.39 16.60 16.71
N GLY A 47 7.40 15.68 15.73
CA GLY A 47 6.31 15.51 14.78
C GLY A 47 6.28 16.60 13.70
N ALA A 48 5.12 16.74 13.07
CA ALA A 48 4.88 17.63 11.93
C ALA A 48 3.67 18.57 12.05
N LEU A 49 2.89 18.49 13.13
CA LEU A 49 1.65 19.25 13.29
C LEU A 49 1.76 20.37 14.33
N ASP A 50 1.18 21.54 14.03
CA ASP A 50 1.28 22.73 14.88
C ASP A 50 0.62 22.52 16.24
N GLU A 51 -0.58 21.93 16.26
CA GLU A 51 -1.29 21.58 17.49
C GLU A 51 -0.50 20.57 18.35
N GLN A 52 0.25 19.65 17.74
CA GLN A 52 1.10 18.70 18.46
C GLN A 52 2.27 19.43 19.12
N TRP A 53 2.94 20.32 18.37
CA TRP A 53 4.04 21.12 18.93
C TRP A 53 3.59 21.99 20.10
N ASP A 54 2.43 22.64 19.98
CA ASP A 54 1.88 23.49 21.06
C ASP A 54 1.67 22.67 22.33
N LEU A 55 1.02 21.50 22.22
CA LEU A 55 0.80 20.59 23.34
C LEU A 55 2.10 20.06 23.96
N LEU A 56 3.10 19.74 23.14
CA LEU A 56 4.41 19.29 23.62
C LEU A 56 5.15 20.43 24.34
N THR A 57 5.04 21.65 23.83
CA THR A 57 5.67 22.84 24.40
C THR A 57 5.08 23.16 25.76
N ASP A 58 3.76 23.20 25.90
CA ASP A 58 3.08 23.41 27.18
C ASP A 58 3.56 22.39 28.22
N ARG A 59 3.67 21.11 27.84
CA ARG A 59 4.16 20.05 28.73
C ARG A 59 5.63 20.20 29.10
N MET A 60 6.48 20.62 28.18
CA MET A 60 7.88 20.86 28.49
C MET A 60 8.06 22.09 29.39
N LEU A 61 7.25 23.14 29.22
CA LEU A 61 7.23 24.30 30.11
C LEU A 61 6.83 23.92 31.53
N ASP A 62 5.77 23.11 31.71
CA ASP A 62 5.38 22.57 33.02
C ASP A 62 6.59 21.89 33.71
N LEU A 63 7.33 21.05 32.98
CA LEU A 63 8.49 20.31 33.51
C LEU A 63 9.70 21.21 33.81
N ILE A 64 9.90 22.27 33.03
CA ILE A 64 10.94 23.30 33.27
C ILE A 64 10.62 24.06 34.55
N GLU A 65 9.35 24.44 34.76
CA GLU A 65 8.91 25.11 35.98
C GLU A 65 9.08 24.23 37.23
N GLU A 66 8.85 22.92 37.11
CA GLU A 66 9.10 21.97 38.20
C GLU A 66 10.58 21.88 38.59
N LYS A 67 11.47 21.81 37.59
CA LYS A 67 12.93 21.84 37.78
C LYS A 67 13.63 22.21 36.48
N GLU A 68 14.29 23.37 36.49
CA GLU A 68 15.06 23.90 35.37
C GLU A 68 16.16 22.93 34.92
N ARG A 69 16.13 22.57 33.64
CA ARG A 69 17.10 21.70 32.95
C ARG A 69 16.93 21.85 31.43
N PRO A 70 17.98 21.57 30.62
CA PRO A 70 17.92 21.75 29.18
C PRO A 70 16.90 20.82 28.50
N VAL A 71 16.32 21.31 27.41
CA VAL A 71 15.50 20.51 26.48
C VAL A 71 16.40 19.97 25.38
N VAL A 72 16.34 18.66 25.14
CA VAL A 72 17.09 17.99 24.07
C VAL A 72 16.13 17.23 23.17
N ILE A 73 16.13 17.54 21.89
CA ILE A 73 15.34 16.83 20.89
C ILE A 73 16.20 15.75 20.25
N TYR A 74 15.68 14.51 20.27
CA TYR A 74 16.27 13.38 19.58
C TYR A 74 15.35 12.99 18.42
N LEU A 75 15.89 12.97 17.21
CA LEU A 75 15.16 12.44 16.06
C LEU A 75 15.44 10.94 15.90
N THR A 76 14.39 10.14 15.77
CA THR A 76 14.52 8.73 15.37
C THR A 76 14.99 8.62 13.92
N HIS A 77 14.55 9.52 13.06
CA HIS A 77 15.00 9.74 11.69
C HIS A 77 14.43 11.05 11.13
N VAL A 78 14.80 11.43 9.90
CA VAL A 78 14.47 12.74 9.32
C VAL A 78 13.32 12.74 8.31
N HIS A 79 12.47 11.71 8.27
CA HIS A 79 11.23 11.84 7.52
C HIS A 79 10.39 13.01 8.07
N LEU A 80 9.65 13.69 7.18
CA LEU A 80 8.96 14.93 7.52
C LEU A 80 7.99 14.79 8.68
N ASP A 81 7.25 13.70 8.76
CA ASP A 81 6.29 13.41 9.82
C ASP A 81 6.93 13.34 11.21
N HIS A 82 8.25 13.15 11.31
CA HIS A 82 9.03 13.19 12.54
C HIS A 82 9.71 14.53 12.79
N CYS A 83 10.25 15.17 11.75
CA CYS A 83 11.18 16.29 11.91
C CYS A 83 10.63 17.66 11.55
N PHE A 84 9.46 17.78 10.91
CA PHE A 84 9.01 19.05 10.32
C PHE A 84 8.86 20.17 11.36
N GLN A 85 8.54 19.85 12.62
CA GLN A 85 8.45 20.84 13.69
C GLN A 85 9.77 21.33 14.27
N LEU A 86 10.90 20.84 13.78
CA LEU A 86 12.18 21.50 14.00
C LEU A 86 12.17 22.97 13.51
N ARG A 87 11.26 23.34 12.60
CA ARG A 87 11.10 24.73 12.14
C ARG A 87 10.74 25.68 13.29
N ARG A 88 9.96 25.19 14.25
CA ARG A 88 9.46 25.97 15.40
C ARG A 88 10.46 26.04 16.54
N CYS A 89 11.42 25.11 16.61
CA CYS A 89 12.46 25.08 17.64
C CYS A 89 13.30 26.37 17.71
N ARG A 90 13.44 27.10 16.59
CA ARG A 90 14.17 28.38 16.55
C ARG A 90 13.30 29.60 16.84
N GLU A 91 11.98 29.45 16.69
CA GLU A 91 11.01 30.52 16.87
C GLU A 91 10.54 30.60 18.31
N ASP A 92 10.37 29.44 18.96
CA ASP A 92 9.83 29.33 20.30
C ASP A 92 10.90 29.53 21.37
N ARG A 93 11.12 30.80 21.72
CA ARG A 93 12.11 31.20 22.73
C ARG A 93 11.69 30.86 24.16
N SER A 94 10.45 30.41 24.38
CA SER A 94 9.91 30.14 25.73
C SER A 94 10.61 28.97 26.41
N LEU A 95 11.02 27.96 25.64
CA LEU A 95 11.73 26.76 26.11
C LEU A 95 13.22 26.98 26.39
N GLY A 96 13.73 28.20 26.19
CA GLY A 96 15.16 28.49 26.28
C GLY A 96 15.96 27.85 25.14
N ARG A 97 17.18 27.37 25.45
CA ARG A 97 18.04 26.72 24.46
C ARG A 97 17.64 25.25 24.29
N ILE A 98 17.15 24.91 23.10
CA ILE A 98 16.88 23.54 22.67
C ILE A 98 18.12 22.99 21.98
N ILE A 99 18.62 21.84 22.42
CA ILE A 99 19.69 21.08 21.76
C ILE A 99 19.04 20.06 20.83
N VAL A 100 19.48 19.95 19.58
CA VAL A 100 18.93 18.96 18.63
C VAL A 100 19.99 17.94 18.24
N ALA A 101 19.70 16.67 18.53
CA ALA A 101 20.54 15.51 18.27
C ALA A 101 19.92 14.63 17.17
N VAL A 102 20.68 14.43 16.09
CA VAL A 102 20.23 13.72 14.88
C VAL A 102 21.35 12.80 14.42
N GLN A 103 21.02 11.61 13.92
CA GLN A 103 21.99 10.72 13.30
C GLN A 103 22.73 11.44 12.14
N GLU A 104 24.03 11.19 11.98
CA GLU A 104 24.91 11.91 11.02
C GLU A 104 24.32 12.09 9.61
N LYS A 105 23.80 11.04 8.97
CA LYS A 105 23.21 11.13 7.63
C LYS A 105 21.93 11.95 7.60
N GLY A 106 21.12 11.81 8.66
CA GLY A 106 19.93 12.64 8.84
C GLY A 106 20.30 14.12 8.99
N ALA A 107 21.31 14.43 9.79
CA ALA A 107 21.83 15.78 9.96
C ALA A 107 22.32 16.39 8.63
N GLU A 108 23.06 15.61 7.83
CA GLU A 108 23.50 16.03 6.49
C GLU A 108 22.32 16.33 5.56
N ALA A 109 21.28 15.50 5.58
CA ALA A 109 20.08 15.72 4.76
C ALA A 109 19.29 16.97 5.19
N LEU A 110 19.19 17.25 6.48
CA LEU A 110 18.55 18.47 6.97
C LEU A 110 19.34 19.73 6.60
N GLU A 111 20.67 19.68 6.67
CA GLU A 111 21.54 20.80 6.27
C GLU A 111 21.43 21.07 4.76
N ALA A 112 21.44 20.00 3.96
CA ALA A 112 21.37 20.03 2.50
C ALA A 112 19.94 20.21 1.94
N GLN A 113 18.91 20.22 2.80
CA GLN A 113 17.50 20.25 2.37
C GLN A 113 17.16 19.10 1.40
N ASP A 114 17.63 17.89 1.70
CA ASP A 114 17.41 16.72 0.86
C ASP A 114 15.94 16.28 0.91
N GLY A 115 15.19 16.70 -0.11
CA GLY A 115 13.78 16.35 -0.28
C GLY A 115 13.50 14.88 -0.56
N ARG A 116 14.52 14.07 -0.92
CA ARG A 116 14.35 12.63 -1.11
C ARG A 116 14.45 11.91 0.22
N LEU A 117 15.53 12.13 0.98
CA LEU A 117 15.71 11.44 2.27
C LEU A 117 14.69 11.85 3.32
N THR A 118 14.28 13.12 3.34
CA THR A 118 13.22 13.60 4.26
C THR A 118 11.80 13.28 3.78
N LEU A 119 11.66 12.73 2.56
CA LEU A 119 10.40 12.56 1.83
C LEU A 119 9.63 13.85 1.51
N ALA A 120 10.23 15.03 1.72
CA ALA A 120 9.58 16.32 1.45
C ALA A 120 9.20 16.51 -0.03
N GLY A 121 10.02 16.01 -0.95
CA GLY A 121 9.74 16.05 -2.39
C GLY A 121 8.54 15.18 -2.79
N LEU A 122 8.30 14.07 -2.09
CA LEU A 122 7.12 13.23 -2.29
C LEU A 122 5.86 13.93 -1.74
N LEU A 123 6.02 14.64 -0.63
CA LEU A 123 4.94 15.35 0.06
C LEU A 123 4.71 16.79 -0.44
N GLY A 124 5.46 17.25 -1.44
CA GLY A 124 5.34 18.60 -1.99
C GLY A 124 5.53 19.70 -0.94
N LYS A 125 6.39 19.47 0.05
CA LYS A 125 6.68 20.40 1.15
C LYS A 125 8.08 21.00 0.97
N ASP A 126 8.20 22.28 1.30
CA ASP A 126 9.50 22.93 1.36
C ASP A 126 10.22 22.59 2.67
N LEU A 127 11.51 22.30 2.56
CA LEU A 127 12.41 22.13 3.69
C LEU A 127 13.09 23.45 4.01
N PHE A 128 13.31 23.71 5.29
CA PHE A 128 14.24 24.73 5.75
C PHE A 128 15.58 24.05 6.07
N SER A 129 16.69 24.72 5.78
CA SER A 129 18.00 24.20 6.18
C SER A 129 18.12 24.23 7.70
N PHE A 130 18.46 23.09 8.29
CA PHE A 130 18.64 22.96 9.73
C PHE A 130 19.95 22.26 10.05
N ARG A 131 20.75 22.91 10.88
CA ARG A 131 22.00 22.37 11.41
C ARG A 131 21.74 21.83 12.82
N SER A 132 21.91 20.53 13.01
CA SER A 132 21.81 19.91 14.34
C SER A 132 23.00 20.30 15.23
N ASP A 133 22.78 20.28 16.54
CA ASP A 133 23.80 20.59 17.54
C ASP A 133 24.68 19.36 17.82
N VAL A 134 24.08 18.16 17.78
CA VAL A 134 24.77 16.88 18.00
C VAL A 134 24.54 15.97 16.80
N ARG A 135 25.64 15.52 16.19
CA ARG A 135 25.64 14.47 15.15
C ARG A 135 25.83 13.12 15.82
N LEU A 136 24.74 12.42 16.08
CA LEU A 136 24.74 11.10 16.70
C LEU A 136 25.31 10.06 15.73
N LEU A 137 25.99 9.07 16.31
CA LEU A 137 26.51 7.88 15.63
C LEU A 137 27.31 8.26 14.37
N SER A 138 28.15 9.29 14.49
CA SER A 138 29.04 9.68 13.40
C SER A 138 30.05 8.57 13.11
N ASN A 139 30.53 8.52 11.87
CA ASN A 139 31.57 7.54 11.50
C ASN A 139 32.81 7.64 12.41
N GLU A 140 33.17 8.85 12.84
CA GLU A 140 34.27 9.10 13.78
C GLU A 140 33.95 8.50 15.17
N ASP A 141 32.75 8.76 15.71
CA ASP A 141 32.32 8.24 17.01
C ASP A 141 32.29 6.71 17.04
N ILE A 142 31.80 6.09 15.97
CA ILE A 142 31.71 4.63 15.82
C ILE A 142 33.11 4.00 15.77
N LEU A 143 34.06 4.65 15.09
CA LEU A 143 35.43 4.18 14.95
C LEU A 143 36.23 4.35 16.25
N MET A 144 36.22 5.55 16.82
CA MET A 144 37.03 5.91 17.97
C MET A 144 36.50 5.30 19.27
N LYS A 145 35.17 5.24 19.41
CA LYS A 145 34.47 4.83 20.63
C LYS A 145 34.90 5.70 21.84
N GLY A 146 34.30 5.44 22.99
CA GLY A 146 34.60 6.14 24.24
C GLY A 146 33.84 7.45 24.41
N VAL A 147 34.26 8.20 25.44
CA VAL A 147 33.57 9.41 25.90
C VAL A 147 33.98 10.60 25.04
N GLN A 148 32.97 11.33 24.57
CA GLN A 148 33.09 12.58 23.83
C GLN A 148 32.49 13.74 24.64
N LYS A 149 33.01 14.93 24.38
CA LYS A 149 32.55 16.17 24.97
C LYS A 149 32.38 17.21 23.86
N LEU A 150 31.16 17.68 23.68
CA LEU A 150 30.85 18.82 22.81
C LEU A 150 30.61 20.06 23.65
N GLU A 151 31.17 21.20 23.24
CA GLU A 151 30.86 22.49 23.86
C GLU A 151 29.67 23.12 23.14
N LEU A 152 28.52 23.17 23.80
CA LEU A 152 27.28 23.74 23.27
C LEU A 152 26.95 25.03 24.04
N ASP A 153 27.27 26.17 23.44
CA ASP A 153 27.01 27.51 24.00
C ASP A 153 27.54 27.70 25.43
N GLY A 154 28.71 27.11 25.71
CA GLY A 154 29.37 27.17 27.03
C GLY A 154 28.89 26.11 28.03
N THR A 155 27.96 25.25 27.64
CA THR A 155 27.54 24.08 28.42
C THR A 155 28.08 22.81 27.77
N PRO A 156 28.82 21.97 28.52
CA PRO A 156 29.36 20.74 27.96
C PRO A 156 28.28 19.67 27.82
N PHE A 157 28.16 19.08 26.63
CA PHE A 157 27.32 17.93 26.35
C PHE A 157 28.20 16.69 26.22
N TYR A 158 27.96 15.71 27.10
CA TYR A 158 28.74 14.48 27.16
C TYR A 158 27.94 13.30 26.62
N TYR A 159 28.60 12.47 25.82
CA TYR A 159 28.07 11.18 25.38
C TYR A 159 29.20 10.17 25.27
N SER A 160 28.87 8.88 25.28
CA SER A 160 29.86 7.82 25.13
C SER A 160 29.43 6.81 24.09
N THR A 161 30.33 6.44 23.19
CA THR A 161 30.08 5.39 22.20
C THR A 161 30.71 4.08 22.65
N THR A 162 29.92 3.01 22.67
CA THR A 162 30.35 1.67 23.11
C THR A 162 30.00 0.61 22.08
N ALA A 163 30.73 -0.50 22.09
CA ALA A 163 30.44 -1.68 21.29
C ALA A 163 30.21 -2.88 22.21
N THR A 164 29.08 -3.56 22.04
CA THR A 164 28.74 -4.78 22.78
C THR A 164 28.72 -5.97 21.84
N LYS A 165 29.41 -7.06 22.20
CA LYS A 165 29.46 -8.26 21.36
C LYS A 165 28.07 -8.92 21.25
N MET A 166 27.59 -9.07 20.02
CA MET A 166 26.44 -9.92 19.68
C MET A 166 26.93 -11.32 19.29
N ALA A 167 26.00 -12.28 19.15
CA ALA A 167 26.32 -13.58 18.57
C ALA A 167 26.76 -13.42 17.10
N GLY A 168 27.71 -14.25 16.64
CA GLY A 168 28.12 -14.29 15.23
C GLY A 168 29.12 -13.22 14.78
N ASP A 169 30.08 -12.83 15.64
CA ASP A 169 31.14 -11.83 15.36
C ASP A 169 30.67 -10.40 15.03
N GLN A 170 29.38 -10.10 15.18
CA GLN A 170 28.85 -8.74 15.05
C GLN A 170 28.91 -7.96 16.37
N ASP A 171 29.17 -6.65 16.28
CA ASP A 171 29.12 -5.73 17.42
C ASP A 171 27.83 -4.90 17.35
N LEU A 172 27.11 -4.79 18.47
CA LEU A 172 26.07 -3.78 18.67
C LEU A 172 26.72 -2.48 19.12
N ILE A 173 26.73 -1.49 18.23
CA ILE A 173 27.18 -0.13 18.56
C ILE A 173 26.05 0.61 19.26
N SER A 174 26.39 1.37 20.31
CA SER A 174 25.46 2.25 20.99
C SER A 174 26.12 3.54 21.45
N GLN A 175 25.39 4.65 21.37
CA GLN A 175 25.73 5.89 22.07
C GLN A 175 24.92 6.03 23.36
N GLN A 176 25.52 6.59 24.41
CA GLN A 176 24.89 6.74 25.71
C GLN A 176 24.97 8.20 26.14
N VAL A 177 23.83 8.75 26.55
CA VAL A 177 23.70 10.11 27.11
C VAL A 177 23.08 10.03 28.49
N SER A 178 23.53 10.85 29.45
CA SER A 178 22.95 10.89 30.79
C SER A 178 21.52 11.44 30.76
N LEU A 179 20.60 10.76 31.44
CA LEU A 179 19.30 11.32 31.84
C LEU A 179 19.33 11.82 33.30
N GLY A 180 20.45 11.64 34.00
CA GLY A 180 20.66 12.04 35.39
C GLY A 180 20.29 10.96 36.41
N GLY A 181 20.82 11.08 37.63
CA GLY A 181 20.57 10.12 38.71
C GLY A 181 21.06 8.69 38.45
N GLY A 182 21.93 8.50 37.44
CA GLY A 182 22.43 7.20 36.99
C GLY A 182 21.62 6.58 35.83
N ASP A 183 20.52 7.21 35.41
CA ASP A 183 19.78 6.78 34.24
C ASP A 183 20.48 7.23 32.95
N LEU A 184 20.38 6.38 31.92
CA LEU A 184 20.98 6.61 30.61
C LEU A 184 19.92 6.50 29.51
N LEU A 185 20.08 7.34 28.50
CA LEU A 185 19.47 7.17 27.19
C LEU A 185 20.48 6.44 26.30
N GLU A 186 20.17 5.20 25.94
CA GLU A 186 21.00 4.40 25.02
C GLU A 186 20.43 4.51 23.61
N ILE A 187 21.27 4.80 22.63
CA ILE A 187 20.90 5.09 21.24
C ILE A 187 21.59 4.07 20.34
N TYR A 188 20.83 3.38 19.49
CA TYR A 188 21.34 2.33 18.60
C TYR A 188 21.00 2.64 17.13
N PRO A 189 21.94 2.45 16.18
CA PRO A 189 21.65 2.56 14.76
C PRO A 189 20.73 1.43 14.30
N LEU A 190 19.61 1.80 13.67
CA LEU A 190 18.66 0.88 13.04
C LEU A 190 18.39 1.25 11.58
N PRO A 191 19.42 1.30 10.70
CA PRO A 191 19.19 1.57 9.29
C PRO A 191 18.25 0.51 8.66
N GLY A 192 17.55 0.88 7.60
CA GLY A 192 16.71 -0.03 6.84
C GLY A 192 15.37 0.57 6.45
N HIS A 193 14.68 1.19 7.41
CA HIS A 193 13.55 2.09 7.10
C HIS A 193 14.05 3.33 6.36
N SER A 194 15.04 3.98 6.95
CA SER A 194 15.88 5.02 6.37
C SER A 194 17.33 4.78 6.81
N PRO A 195 18.34 5.31 6.10
CA PRO A 195 19.75 5.12 6.46
C PRO A 195 20.16 5.82 7.77
N ASP A 196 19.35 6.76 8.26
CA ASP A 196 19.58 7.54 9.49
C ASP A 196 18.72 7.07 10.68
N SER A 197 17.92 6.02 10.48
CA SER A 197 17.04 5.46 11.51
C SER A 197 17.81 4.99 12.75
N ILE A 198 17.29 5.32 13.93
CA ILE A 198 17.79 4.90 15.25
C ILE A 198 16.64 4.36 16.13
N CYS A 199 16.99 3.54 17.12
CA CYS A 199 16.14 3.35 18.30
C CYS A 199 16.79 3.91 19.56
N LEU A 200 15.96 4.25 20.54
CA LEU A 200 16.38 4.78 21.82
C LEU A 200 15.83 3.92 22.94
N LYS A 201 16.62 3.69 23.99
CA LYS A 201 16.21 2.96 25.19
C LYS A 201 16.39 3.83 26.41
N ALA A 202 15.33 3.96 27.22
CA ALA A 202 15.38 4.58 28.53
C ALA A 202 14.80 3.61 29.56
N GLY A 203 15.62 3.18 30.53
CA GLY A 203 15.22 2.17 31.51
C GLY A 203 14.66 0.91 30.85
N CYS A 204 13.39 0.59 31.14
CA CYS A 204 12.67 -0.58 30.59
C CYS A 204 11.80 -0.28 29.35
N ILE A 205 11.96 0.88 28.71
CA ILE A 205 11.20 1.30 27.53
C ILE A 205 12.12 1.43 26.33
N LEU A 206 11.67 0.93 25.18
CA LEU A 206 12.37 0.97 23.90
C LEU A 206 11.55 1.74 22.85
N PHE A 207 12.07 2.87 22.37
CA PHE A 207 11.50 3.69 21.31
C PHE A 207 12.05 3.24 19.96
N LEU A 208 11.19 2.66 19.12
CA LEU A 208 11.59 1.94 17.91
C LEU A 208 11.52 2.79 16.63
N GLY A 209 11.01 4.02 16.71
CA GLY A 209 10.67 4.81 15.53
C GLY A 209 9.77 4.00 14.58
N ASP A 210 10.06 4.06 13.30
CA ASP A 210 9.22 3.47 12.25
C ASP A 210 9.58 2.03 11.87
N LEU A 211 10.33 1.33 12.72
CA LEU A 211 10.74 -0.04 12.45
C LEU A 211 9.57 -0.97 12.07
N PHE A 212 8.42 -0.87 12.77
CA PHE A 212 7.24 -1.69 12.45
C PHE A 212 6.52 -1.28 11.16
N PHE A 213 6.80 -0.10 10.63
CA PHE A 213 6.19 0.43 9.40
C PHE A 213 7.09 0.23 8.18
N ALA A 214 8.38 -0.01 8.39
CA ALA A 214 9.37 -0.27 7.35
C ALA A 214 8.96 -1.29 6.26
N PRO A 215 8.27 -2.42 6.55
CA PRO A 215 7.87 -3.38 5.52
C PRO A 215 6.57 -2.98 4.79
N ASN A 216 5.86 -1.94 5.25
CA ASN A 216 4.51 -1.67 4.77
C ASN A 216 4.54 -1.20 3.31
N PRO A 217 3.49 -1.55 2.53
CA PRO A 217 3.30 -1.00 1.20
C PRO A 217 3.26 0.54 1.29
N GLY A 218 4.05 1.18 0.45
CA GLY A 218 4.23 2.61 0.45
C GLY A 218 5.30 3.15 1.43
N THR A 219 5.92 2.29 2.24
CA THR A 219 7.12 2.65 3.00
C THR A 219 8.32 1.88 2.45
N ALA A 220 8.13 0.58 2.23
CA ALA A 220 9.11 -0.22 1.52
C ALA A 220 9.29 0.30 0.09
N GLY A 221 10.55 0.57 -0.29
CA GLY A 221 10.90 1.19 -1.57
C GLY A 221 11.02 2.72 -1.52
N ALA A 222 10.75 3.37 -0.38
CA ALA A 222 11.06 4.78 -0.20
C ALA A 222 12.56 5.05 -0.35
N TYR A 223 12.94 6.28 -0.69
CA TYR A 223 14.34 6.62 -0.86
C TYR A 223 15.13 6.40 0.44
N GLY A 224 16.22 5.62 0.37
CA GLY A 224 17.01 5.24 1.54
C GLY A 224 16.56 3.95 2.24
N TRP A 225 15.42 3.38 1.86
CA TRP A 225 14.98 2.08 2.35
C TRP A 225 15.94 0.97 1.89
N SER A 226 16.26 0.02 2.77
CA SER A 226 17.24 -1.04 2.53
C SER A 226 16.81 -2.34 3.20
N GLN A 227 16.46 -3.34 2.38
CA GLN A 227 16.11 -4.70 2.83
C GLN A 227 17.21 -5.33 3.71
N PRO A 228 18.50 -5.39 3.30
CA PRO A 228 19.53 -6.04 4.12
C PRO A 228 19.77 -5.32 5.44
N ASP A 229 19.73 -3.98 5.45
CA ASP A 229 19.90 -3.21 6.69
C ASP A 229 18.70 -3.41 7.62
N LEU A 230 17.48 -3.46 7.07
CA LEU A 230 16.27 -3.70 7.85
C LEU A 230 16.29 -5.07 8.52
N LEU A 231 16.70 -6.12 7.81
CA LEU A 231 16.87 -7.47 8.39
C LEU A 231 17.87 -7.46 9.55
N ALA A 232 19.03 -6.82 9.36
CA ALA A 232 20.04 -6.68 10.42
C ALA A 232 19.50 -5.86 11.62
N SER A 233 18.74 -4.81 11.37
CA SER A 233 18.11 -3.98 12.41
C SER A 233 17.05 -4.74 13.20
N ILE A 234 16.27 -5.62 12.56
CA ILE A 234 15.34 -6.53 13.24
C ILE A 234 16.09 -7.46 14.19
N GLU A 235 17.20 -8.07 13.73
CA GLU A 235 18.04 -8.95 14.54
C GLU A 235 18.65 -8.21 15.75
N ARG A 236 19.10 -6.97 15.57
CA ARG A 236 19.60 -6.11 16.66
C ARG A 236 18.53 -5.86 17.71
N VAL A 237 17.30 -5.52 17.29
CA VAL A 237 16.21 -5.26 18.24
C VAL A 237 15.78 -6.52 18.97
N LEU A 238 15.69 -7.67 18.29
CA LEU A 238 15.43 -8.95 18.94
C LEU A 238 16.50 -9.26 19.99
N TRP A 239 17.78 -9.03 19.68
CA TRP A 239 18.86 -9.18 20.64
C TRP A 239 18.73 -8.24 21.85
N ILE A 240 18.37 -6.96 21.63
CA ILE A 240 18.13 -5.99 22.70
C ILE A 240 17.00 -6.48 23.62
N LEU A 241 15.88 -6.95 23.03
CA LEU A 241 14.74 -7.49 23.79
C LEU A 241 15.10 -8.74 24.59
N ASP A 242 16.09 -9.52 24.15
CA ASP A 242 16.50 -10.75 24.83
C ASP A 242 17.56 -10.50 25.91
N GLN A 243 18.41 -9.48 25.76
CA GLN A 243 19.54 -9.21 26.66
C GLN A 243 19.29 -8.08 27.66
N LYS A 244 18.30 -7.21 27.41
CA LYS A 244 17.97 -6.08 28.27
C LYS A 244 16.58 -6.21 28.85
N GLU A 245 16.38 -5.67 30.05
CA GLU A 245 15.07 -5.59 30.68
C GLU A 245 14.21 -4.55 29.95
N ILE A 246 13.32 -4.99 29.07
CA ILE A 246 12.38 -4.18 28.31
C ILE A 246 10.96 -4.71 28.54
N ASN A 247 10.05 -3.81 28.90
CA ASN A 247 8.65 -4.14 29.14
C ASN A 247 7.72 -3.54 28.08
N LEU A 248 8.12 -2.41 27.50
CA LEU A 248 7.30 -1.63 26.57
C LEU A 248 8.10 -1.18 25.37
N CYS A 249 7.52 -1.34 24.19
CA CYS A 249 8.05 -0.90 22.90
C CYS A 249 7.14 0.19 22.32
N CYS A 250 7.72 1.34 22.00
CA CYS A 250 7.05 2.56 21.59
C CYS A 250 7.38 2.87 20.12
N PRO A 251 6.46 2.66 19.17
CA PRO A 251 6.69 2.96 17.76
C PRO A 251 6.50 4.45 17.42
N GLY A 252 7.02 4.87 16.28
CA GLY A 252 6.79 6.17 15.68
C GLY A 252 5.34 6.37 15.26
N HIS A 253 4.62 5.30 14.94
CA HIS A 253 3.19 5.34 14.62
C HIS A 253 2.41 4.25 15.36
N GLY A 254 1.20 4.59 15.81
CA GLY A 254 0.31 3.64 16.48
C GLY A 254 0.60 3.46 17.96
N ARG A 255 0.00 2.44 18.57
CA ARG A 255 0.03 2.26 20.03
C ARG A 255 1.32 1.53 20.46
N ALA A 256 1.78 1.85 21.66
CA ALA A 256 2.82 1.07 22.32
C ALA A 256 2.35 -0.37 22.56
N ILE A 257 3.28 -1.32 22.47
CA ILE A 257 3.04 -2.76 22.66
C ILE A 257 4.04 -3.32 23.67
N ASP A 258 3.68 -4.41 24.36
CA ASP A 258 4.61 -5.07 25.27
C ASP A 258 5.74 -5.79 24.52
N ALA A 259 6.78 -6.18 25.26
CA ALA A 259 7.97 -6.81 24.70
C ALA A 259 7.70 -8.16 24.01
N ASP A 260 6.75 -8.96 24.48
CA ASP A 260 6.43 -10.26 23.89
C ASP A 260 5.67 -10.10 22.57
N GLN A 261 4.71 -9.16 22.53
CA GLN A 261 4.06 -8.76 21.30
C GLN A 261 5.06 -8.16 20.29
N ALA A 262 6.02 -7.35 20.76
CA ALA A 262 7.09 -6.85 19.90
C ALA A 262 7.94 -7.98 19.31
N ARG A 263 8.36 -8.97 20.11
CA ARG A 263 9.13 -10.13 19.63
C ARG A 263 8.38 -10.92 18.56
N SER A 264 7.09 -11.21 18.76
CA SER A 264 6.29 -11.95 17.78
C SER A 264 6.11 -11.17 16.48
N THR A 265 5.87 -9.86 16.59
CA THR A 265 5.72 -8.94 15.44
C THR A 265 7.01 -8.87 14.63
N LEU A 266 8.17 -8.69 15.28
CA LEU A 266 9.48 -8.65 14.62
C LEU A 266 9.81 -9.96 13.89
N LYS A 267 9.46 -11.12 14.46
CA LYS A 267 9.65 -12.43 13.81
C LYS A 267 8.74 -12.63 12.61
N SER A 268 7.52 -12.10 12.63
CA SER A 268 6.66 -12.07 11.43
C SER A 268 7.25 -11.15 10.38
N MET A 269 7.56 -9.92 10.78
CA MET A 269 8.13 -8.90 9.91
C MET A 269 9.42 -9.36 9.24
N TYR A 270 10.31 -10.06 9.93
CA TYR A 270 11.52 -10.63 9.32
C TYR A 270 11.19 -11.52 8.11
N ARG A 271 10.18 -12.38 8.24
CA ARG A 271 9.73 -13.27 7.16
C ARG A 271 9.12 -12.49 6.00
N ASP A 272 8.34 -11.46 6.31
CA ASP A 272 7.72 -10.60 5.31
C ASP A 272 8.78 -9.80 4.52
N VAL A 273 9.77 -9.23 5.23
CA VAL A 273 10.86 -8.47 4.63
C VAL A 273 11.71 -9.31 3.68
N LEU A 274 11.90 -10.60 3.93
CA LEU A 274 12.62 -11.49 2.99
C LEU A 274 12.00 -11.51 1.59
N SER A 275 10.69 -11.30 1.47
CA SER A 275 9.99 -11.24 0.19
C SER A 275 10.11 -9.88 -0.53
N LEU A 276 10.57 -8.84 0.16
CA LEU A 276 10.64 -7.46 -0.33
C LEU A 276 11.94 -7.18 -1.10
N SER A 277 12.18 -7.93 -2.18
CA SER A 277 13.34 -7.73 -3.07
C SER A 277 12.92 -7.27 -4.46
N GLY A 278 13.63 -6.28 -5.02
CA GLY A 278 13.35 -5.77 -6.37
C GLY A 278 12.19 -4.80 -6.44
N LEU A 279 11.94 -4.05 -5.36
CA LEU A 279 10.95 -2.98 -5.31
C LEU A 279 11.34 -1.82 -6.23
N GLU A 280 10.37 -1.22 -6.90
CA GLU A 280 10.53 0.09 -7.54
C GLU A 280 10.69 1.18 -6.49
N GLU A 281 11.58 2.15 -6.77
CA GLU A 281 11.75 3.31 -5.90
C GLU A 281 10.49 4.17 -5.91
N ILE A 282 9.94 4.43 -4.73
CA ILE A 282 8.84 5.36 -4.52
C ILE A 282 9.35 6.78 -4.76
N ASN A 283 8.84 7.41 -5.81
CA ASN A 283 9.17 8.79 -6.18
C ASN A 283 7.93 9.49 -6.76
N PRO A 284 7.99 10.82 -7.02
CA PRO A 284 6.84 11.56 -7.54
C PRO A 284 6.30 11.04 -8.90
N LEU A 285 7.14 10.46 -9.75
CA LEU A 285 6.70 9.87 -11.02
C LEU A 285 5.95 8.56 -10.78
N TRP A 286 6.49 7.68 -9.95
CA TRP A 286 5.81 6.46 -9.50
C TRP A 286 4.45 6.81 -8.89
N ALA A 287 4.40 7.79 -7.97
CA ALA A 287 3.17 8.19 -7.31
C ALA A 287 2.11 8.67 -8.31
N ARG A 288 2.49 9.47 -9.31
CA ARG A 288 1.58 9.90 -10.40
C ARG A 288 1.06 8.72 -11.22
N ASN A 289 1.95 7.82 -11.64
CA ASN A 289 1.57 6.69 -12.49
C ASN A 289 0.66 5.70 -11.75
N THR A 290 0.98 5.41 -10.49
CA THR A 290 0.19 4.51 -9.63
C THR A 290 -1.15 5.15 -9.24
N ALA A 291 -1.19 6.47 -9.02
CA ALA A 291 -2.44 7.20 -8.79
C ALA A 291 -3.38 7.14 -10.00
N ALA A 292 -2.86 7.40 -11.21
CA ALA A 292 -3.64 7.28 -12.44
C ALA A 292 -4.13 5.83 -12.65
N TYR A 293 -3.30 4.85 -12.34
CA TYR A 293 -3.69 3.44 -12.37
C TYR A 293 -4.80 3.13 -11.36
N ALA A 294 -4.71 3.67 -10.15
CA ALA A 294 -5.74 3.52 -9.13
C ALA A 294 -7.10 4.06 -9.59
N GLU A 295 -7.13 5.23 -10.24
CA GLU A 295 -8.37 5.81 -10.78
C GLU A 295 -9.02 4.91 -11.84
N ASP A 296 -8.23 4.44 -12.81
CA ASP A 296 -8.71 3.56 -13.87
C ASP A 296 -9.26 2.24 -13.29
N LEU A 297 -8.53 1.61 -12.34
CA LEU A 297 -8.97 0.37 -11.72
C LEU A 297 -10.19 0.52 -10.81
N MET A 298 -10.28 1.61 -10.05
CA MET A 298 -11.42 1.82 -9.14
C MET A 298 -12.71 2.03 -9.92
N THR A 299 -12.64 2.66 -11.09
CA THR A 299 -13.78 2.78 -12.01
C THR A 299 -14.28 1.40 -12.45
N GLU A 300 -13.35 0.50 -12.79
CA GLU A 300 -13.69 -0.85 -13.24
C GLU A 300 -14.17 -1.75 -12.09
N LEU A 301 -13.60 -1.61 -10.91
CA LEU A 301 -14.10 -2.28 -9.70
C LEU A 301 -15.51 -1.81 -9.37
N GLU A 302 -15.79 -0.52 -9.40
CA GLU A 302 -17.14 0.01 -9.12
C GLU A 302 -18.17 -0.60 -10.07
N ARG A 303 -17.86 -0.63 -11.37
CA ARG A 303 -18.69 -1.30 -12.37
C ARG A 303 -18.94 -2.76 -12.03
N LEU A 304 -17.90 -3.54 -11.71
CA LEU A 304 -18.05 -4.95 -11.36
C LEU A 304 -18.91 -5.13 -10.10
N PHE A 305 -18.73 -4.31 -9.08
CA PHE A 305 -19.55 -4.35 -7.87
C PHE A 305 -21.02 -3.96 -8.14
N ILE A 306 -21.29 -3.03 -9.06
CA ILE A 306 -22.65 -2.72 -9.52
C ILE A 306 -23.28 -3.95 -10.18
N ILE A 307 -22.54 -4.65 -11.05
CA ILE A 307 -23.04 -5.88 -11.70
C ILE A 307 -23.31 -6.98 -10.67
N ILE A 308 -22.37 -7.22 -9.75
CA ILE A 308 -22.47 -8.25 -8.70
C ILE A 308 -23.68 -7.98 -7.80
N THR A 309 -23.82 -6.75 -7.30
CA THR A 309 -24.94 -6.37 -6.42
C THR A 309 -26.28 -6.38 -7.15
N GLY A 310 -26.31 -5.94 -8.41
CA GLY A 310 -27.50 -6.03 -9.27
C GLY A 310 -27.96 -7.47 -9.51
N ARG A 311 -27.01 -8.39 -9.75
CA ARG A 311 -27.32 -9.82 -9.92
C ARG A 311 -27.86 -10.43 -8.63
N LEU A 312 -27.23 -10.16 -7.48
CA LEU A 312 -27.74 -10.61 -6.18
C LEU A 312 -29.16 -10.11 -5.91
N ALA A 313 -29.43 -8.84 -6.19
CA ALA A 313 -30.75 -8.25 -6.01
C ALA A 313 -31.80 -8.89 -6.93
N TYR A 314 -31.44 -9.13 -8.20
CA TYR A 314 -32.32 -9.81 -9.15
C TYR A 314 -32.61 -11.26 -8.74
N THR A 315 -31.57 -12.04 -8.42
CA THR A 315 -31.73 -13.44 -7.97
C THR A 315 -32.58 -13.51 -6.71
N SER A 316 -32.34 -12.63 -5.74
CA SER A 316 -33.15 -12.53 -4.52
C SER A 316 -34.62 -12.20 -4.82
N TYR A 317 -34.88 -11.27 -5.74
CA TYR A 317 -36.23 -10.93 -6.17
C TYR A 317 -36.96 -12.13 -6.80
N VAL A 318 -36.30 -12.86 -7.70
CA VAL A 318 -36.87 -14.06 -8.34
C VAL A 318 -37.16 -15.15 -7.31
N LEU A 319 -36.21 -15.44 -6.41
CA LEU A 319 -36.40 -16.41 -5.32
C LEU A 319 -37.58 -16.04 -4.42
N SER A 320 -37.72 -14.76 -4.07
CA SER A 320 -38.86 -14.30 -3.29
C SER A 320 -40.19 -14.49 -4.02
N ALA A 321 -40.21 -14.36 -5.35
CA ALA A 321 -41.42 -14.52 -6.17
C ALA A 321 -41.88 -15.98 -6.27
N ILE A 322 -40.96 -16.94 -6.13
CA ILE A 322 -41.25 -18.39 -6.10
C ILE A 322 -41.35 -18.96 -4.68
N GLU A 323 -41.58 -18.09 -3.69
CA GLU A 323 -41.76 -18.43 -2.27
C GLU A 323 -40.50 -18.92 -1.51
N GLU A 324 -39.31 -18.83 -2.13
CA GLU A 324 -38.01 -19.12 -1.49
C GLU A 324 -37.47 -17.94 -0.67
N SER A 325 -38.30 -17.43 0.25
CA SER A 325 -38.05 -16.21 1.02
C SER A 325 -36.85 -16.29 1.97
N GLY A 326 -36.50 -17.50 2.43
CA GLY A 326 -35.34 -17.73 3.30
C GLY A 326 -34.03 -17.46 2.56
N GLU A 327 -33.89 -18.06 1.38
CA GLU A 327 -32.72 -17.89 0.53
C GLU A 327 -32.63 -16.47 -0.04
N ALA A 328 -33.77 -15.88 -0.45
CA ALA A 328 -33.83 -14.50 -0.89
C ALA A 328 -33.24 -13.52 0.15
N LYS A 329 -33.58 -13.68 1.43
CA LYS A 329 -33.04 -12.87 2.54
C LYS A 329 -31.56 -13.15 2.78
N ARG A 330 -31.13 -14.42 2.66
CA ARG A 330 -29.72 -14.80 2.77
C ARG A 330 -28.88 -14.06 1.73
N LEU A 331 -29.29 -14.07 0.46
CA LEU A 331 -28.59 -13.38 -0.63
C LEU A 331 -28.48 -11.86 -0.40
N GLN A 332 -29.55 -11.20 0.08
CA GLN A 332 -29.53 -9.77 0.39
C GLN A 332 -28.54 -9.40 1.51
N SER A 333 -28.24 -10.35 2.41
CA SER A 333 -27.30 -10.12 3.52
C SER A 333 -25.84 -10.34 3.15
N LEU A 334 -25.53 -10.81 1.93
CA LEU A 334 -24.16 -11.17 1.53
C LEU A 334 -23.25 -9.95 1.31
N ILE A 335 -23.82 -8.84 0.82
CA ILE A 335 -23.12 -7.59 0.57
C ILE A 335 -23.95 -6.44 1.13
N ASP A 336 -23.31 -5.59 1.95
CA ASP A 336 -23.87 -4.30 2.33
C ASP A 336 -23.65 -3.31 1.18
N VAL A 337 -24.70 -3.11 0.37
CA VAL A 337 -24.66 -2.21 -0.79
C VAL A 337 -24.37 -0.77 -0.36
N ALA A 338 -24.89 -0.32 0.79
CA ALA A 338 -24.67 1.03 1.27
C ALA A 338 -23.21 1.24 1.70
N GLU A 339 -22.58 0.23 2.31
CA GLU A 339 -21.15 0.29 2.61
C GLU A 339 -20.30 0.38 1.34
N ILE A 340 -20.61 -0.43 0.31
CA ILE A 340 -19.90 -0.40 -0.98
C ILE A 340 -20.04 0.96 -1.66
N GLU A 341 -21.25 1.51 -1.76
CA GLU A 341 -21.49 2.84 -2.32
C GLU A 341 -20.75 3.94 -1.55
N GLU A 342 -20.71 3.85 -0.22
CA GLU A 342 -19.97 4.81 0.60
C GLU A 342 -18.45 4.71 0.37
N LEU A 343 -17.91 3.50 0.17
CA LEU A 343 -16.50 3.29 -0.13
C LEU A 343 -16.09 3.94 -1.46
N PHE A 344 -16.82 3.65 -2.55
CA PHE A 344 -16.57 4.28 -3.85
C PHE A 344 -16.82 5.80 -3.78
N GLY A 345 -17.88 6.26 -3.11
CA GLY A 345 -18.14 7.69 -2.93
C GLY A 345 -17.02 8.44 -2.20
N LYS A 346 -16.41 7.82 -1.17
CA LYS A 346 -15.23 8.36 -0.48
C LYS A 346 -14.03 8.46 -1.41
N PHE A 347 -13.83 7.50 -2.31
CA PHE A 347 -12.74 7.52 -3.29
C PHE A 347 -12.92 8.64 -4.32
N HIS A 348 -14.11 8.78 -4.90
CA HIS A 348 -14.41 9.86 -5.85
C HIS A 348 -14.19 11.25 -5.26
N ARG A 349 -14.62 11.46 -4.00
CA ARG A 349 -14.36 12.73 -3.30
C ARG A 349 -12.86 13.01 -3.18
N PHE A 350 -12.07 11.98 -2.90
CA PHE A 350 -10.61 12.08 -2.83
C PHE A 350 -9.99 12.48 -4.17
N VAL A 351 -10.44 11.87 -5.27
CA VAL A 351 -10.00 12.21 -6.63
C VAL A 351 -10.33 13.68 -6.98
N LEU A 352 -11.51 14.17 -6.60
CA LEU A 352 -11.88 15.58 -6.77
C LEU A 352 -10.97 16.52 -5.96
N GLU A 353 -10.61 16.13 -4.74
CA GLU A 353 -9.68 16.89 -3.91
C GLU A 353 -8.27 16.92 -4.51
N LEU A 354 -7.78 15.80 -5.05
CA LEU A 354 -6.51 15.72 -5.79
C LEU A 354 -6.51 16.66 -7.00
N ARG A 355 -7.55 16.62 -7.84
CA ARG A 355 -7.68 17.49 -9.01
C ARG A 355 -7.75 18.98 -8.64
N SER A 356 -8.27 19.30 -7.45
CA SER A 356 -8.28 20.66 -6.89
C SER A 356 -6.94 21.09 -6.24
N GLY A 357 -5.94 20.22 -6.20
CA GLY A 357 -4.64 20.47 -5.56
C GLY A 357 -4.67 20.39 -4.02
N ARG A 358 -5.77 19.92 -3.42
CA ARG A 358 -5.90 19.76 -1.96
C ARG A 358 -5.30 18.45 -1.44
N LYS A 359 -5.02 17.51 -2.34
CA LYS A 359 -4.43 16.20 -2.06
C LYS A 359 -3.29 15.91 -3.04
N LEU A 360 -2.40 15.01 -2.64
CA LEU A 360 -1.26 14.57 -3.44
C LEU A 360 -1.51 13.19 -4.06
N ASN A 361 -0.82 12.90 -5.16
CA ASN A 361 -0.91 11.61 -5.85
C ASN A 361 -0.60 10.45 -4.92
N TRP A 362 0.41 10.61 -4.07
CA TRP A 362 0.80 9.63 -3.06
C TRP A 362 -0.35 9.29 -2.10
N GLU A 363 -1.10 10.30 -1.65
CA GLU A 363 -2.22 10.06 -0.74
C GLU A 363 -3.35 9.30 -1.43
N LEU A 364 -3.58 9.52 -2.74
CA LEU A 364 -4.55 8.74 -3.51
C LEU A 364 -4.10 7.28 -3.65
N VAL A 365 -2.81 7.03 -3.88
CA VAL A 365 -2.24 5.68 -3.95
C VAL A 365 -2.51 4.91 -2.64
N HIS A 366 -2.23 5.54 -1.50
CA HIS A 366 -2.51 4.96 -0.18
C HIS A 366 -4.02 4.76 0.05
N LYS A 367 -4.85 5.73 -0.36
CA LYS A 367 -6.30 5.65 -0.24
C LYS A 367 -6.88 4.48 -1.04
N ALA A 368 -6.39 4.26 -2.26
CA ALA A 368 -6.76 3.12 -3.08
C ALA A 368 -6.29 1.80 -2.45
N GLY A 369 -5.09 1.72 -1.88
CA GLY A 369 -4.61 0.52 -1.19
C GLY A 369 -5.51 0.12 -0.01
N GLN A 370 -5.95 1.10 0.79
CA GLN A 370 -6.91 0.88 1.87
C GLN A 370 -8.27 0.39 1.36
N MET A 371 -8.71 0.90 0.20
CA MET A 371 -9.97 0.52 -0.41
C MET A 371 -9.90 -0.90 -0.98
N VAL A 372 -8.81 -1.24 -1.66
CA VAL A 372 -8.55 -2.60 -2.15
C VAL A 372 -8.66 -3.61 -1.01
N GLY A 373 -7.99 -3.38 0.12
CA GLY A 373 -8.07 -4.30 1.26
C GLY A 373 -9.48 -4.49 1.81
N LYS A 374 -10.34 -3.46 1.75
CA LYS A 374 -11.75 -3.59 2.16
C LYS A 374 -12.59 -4.35 1.13
N LEU A 375 -12.40 -4.08 -0.16
CA LEU A 375 -13.11 -4.78 -1.22
C LEU A 375 -12.70 -6.26 -1.29
N GLU A 376 -11.43 -6.58 -1.04
CA GLU A 376 -10.94 -7.96 -0.91
C GLU A 376 -11.68 -8.70 0.20
N GLN A 377 -11.83 -8.10 1.38
CA GLN A 377 -12.59 -8.69 2.49
C GLN A 377 -14.05 -8.99 2.13
N VAL A 378 -14.69 -8.13 1.35
CA VAL A 378 -16.06 -8.37 0.87
C VAL A 378 -16.10 -9.57 -0.07
N LEU A 379 -15.15 -9.69 -1.00
CA LEU A 379 -15.09 -10.80 -1.95
C LEU A 379 -14.65 -12.12 -1.31
N GLU A 380 -13.86 -12.08 -0.23
CA GLU A 380 -13.41 -13.26 0.54
C GLU A 380 -14.54 -13.99 1.26
N ASN A 381 -15.73 -13.39 1.38
CA ASN A 381 -16.90 -14.06 1.90
C ASN A 381 -17.23 -15.32 1.08
N GLY A 382 -16.96 -16.50 1.63
CA GLY A 382 -17.07 -17.79 0.93
C GLY A 382 -18.48 -18.09 0.41
N THR A 383 -19.51 -17.52 1.03
CA THR A 383 -20.90 -17.67 0.60
C THR A 383 -21.25 -16.82 -0.62
N LEU A 384 -20.55 -15.70 -0.86
CA LEU A 384 -20.72 -14.88 -2.06
C LEU A 384 -20.33 -15.64 -3.33
N ARG A 385 -19.28 -16.48 -3.23
CA ARG A 385 -18.84 -17.33 -4.34
C ARG A 385 -19.96 -18.26 -4.82
N LEU A 386 -20.77 -18.79 -3.91
CA LEU A 386 -21.82 -19.75 -4.28
C LEU A 386 -23.07 -19.09 -4.87
N ALA A 387 -23.18 -17.76 -4.78
CA ALA A 387 -24.39 -17.01 -5.11
C ALA A 387 -24.31 -16.21 -6.41
N VAL A 388 -23.10 -15.91 -6.89
CA VAL A 388 -22.85 -15.05 -8.07
C VAL A 388 -21.85 -15.73 -8.98
N ASN A 389 -21.97 -15.50 -10.30
CA ASN A 389 -21.06 -15.98 -11.32
C ASN A 389 -19.58 -15.83 -10.91
N GLN A 390 -18.86 -16.95 -10.92
CA GLN A 390 -17.46 -17.02 -10.51
C GLN A 390 -16.56 -16.10 -11.34
N SER A 391 -16.85 -15.91 -12.63
CA SER A 391 -16.01 -15.10 -13.51
C SER A 391 -15.99 -13.62 -13.09
N LEU A 392 -17.09 -13.09 -12.55
CA LEU A 392 -17.15 -11.70 -12.05
C LEU A 392 -16.32 -11.53 -10.78
N ILE A 393 -16.43 -12.49 -9.85
CA ILE A 393 -15.66 -12.48 -8.60
C ILE A 393 -14.17 -12.65 -8.89
N GLN A 394 -13.81 -13.54 -9.84
CA GLN A 394 -12.43 -13.75 -10.26
C GLN A 394 -11.85 -12.49 -10.93
N ARG A 395 -12.58 -11.85 -11.85
CA ARG A 395 -12.19 -10.57 -12.46
C ARG A 395 -11.94 -9.49 -11.42
N ALA A 396 -12.87 -9.30 -10.48
CA ALA A 396 -12.72 -8.30 -9.42
C ALA A 396 -11.48 -8.59 -8.54
N ARG A 397 -11.27 -9.84 -8.14
CA ARG A 397 -10.07 -10.25 -7.39
C ARG A 397 -8.77 -10.02 -8.14
N ARG A 398 -8.75 -10.29 -9.45
CA ARG A 398 -7.57 -10.09 -10.28
C ARG A 398 -7.18 -8.62 -10.30
N ILE A 399 -8.16 -7.73 -10.51
CA ILE A 399 -7.95 -6.27 -10.49
C ILE A 399 -7.42 -5.81 -9.12
N LEU A 400 -8.04 -6.28 -8.03
CA LEU A 400 -7.60 -5.97 -6.66
C LEU A 400 -6.16 -6.42 -6.42
N ASN A 401 -5.82 -7.65 -6.81
CA ASN A 401 -4.48 -8.20 -6.68
C ASN A 401 -3.44 -7.46 -7.53
N ASP A 402 -3.77 -7.11 -8.78
CA ASP A 402 -2.87 -6.37 -9.66
C ASP A 402 -2.54 -4.99 -9.08
N TYR A 403 -3.53 -4.30 -8.50
CA TYR A 403 -3.27 -3.07 -7.76
C TYR A 403 -2.44 -3.31 -6.51
N SER A 404 -2.73 -4.36 -5.73
CA SER A 404 -2.00 -4.71 -4.51
C SER A 404 -0.50 -4.94 -4.79
N ILE A 405 -0.17 -5.60 -5.91
CA ILE A 405 1.21 -5.80 -6.38
C ILE A 405 1.85 -4.45 -6.72
N ALA A 406 1.18 -3.61 -7.53
CA ALA A 406 1.69 -2.30 -7.91
C ALA A 406 1.89 -1.37 -6.70
N TYR A 407 0.94 -1.36 -5.77
CA TYR A 407 0.97 -0.56 -4.54
C TYR A 407 2.12 -0.97 -3.61
N ARG A 408 2.47 -2.27 -3.62
CA ARG A 408 3.66 -2.78 -2.92
C ARG A 408 4.99 -2.40 -3.60
N GLY A 409 4.95 -1.76 -4.76
CA GLY A 409 6.16 -1.37 -5.51
C GLY A 409 6.69 -2.47 -6.43
N PHE A 410 5.92 -3.54 -6.68
CA PHE A 410 6.30 -4.59 -7.62
C PHE A 410 5.64 -4.39 -8.98
N ARG A 411 6.21 -4.99 -10.01
CA ARG A 411 5.53 -5.17 -11.29
C ARG A 411 4.78 -6.51 -11.29
N PRO A 412 3.51 -6.55 -11.77
CA PRO A 412 2.81 -7.82 -11.96
C PRO A 412 3.63 -8.79 -12.80
N THR A 413 3.71 -10.03 -12.35
CA THR A 413 4.46 -11.09 -13.03
C THR A 413 3.79 -11.44 -14.36
N PHE A 414 4.61 -11.59 -15.40
CA PHE A 414 4.19 -11.94 -16.75
C PHE A 414 4.68 -13.36 -17.08
N TYR A 415 3.77 -14.33 -17.18
CA TYR A 415 4.10 -15.73 -17.46
C TYR A 415 3.77 -16.07 -18.92
N ALA A 416 4.68 -15.68 -19.82
CA ALA A 416 4.46 -15.84 -21.24
C ALA A 416 4.84 -17.24 -21.73
N SER A 417 3.92 -17.91 -22.42
CA SER A 417 4.16 -19.16 -23.15
C SER A 417 3.73 -19.02 -24.60
N SER A 418 4.17 -19.96 -25.45
CA SER A 418 3.85 -19.94 -26.88
C SER A 418 2.55 -20.71 -27.16
N PHE A 419 1.62 -20.06 -27.87
CA PHE A 419 0.30 -20.62 -28.18
C PHE A 419 -0.06 -20.44 -29.66
N ASP A 420 -0.94 -21.30 -30.15
CA ASP A 420 -1.65 -21.09 -31.41
C ASP A 420 -2.82 -20.13 -31.15
N ILE A 421 -2.78 -18.95 -31.78
CA ILE A 421 -3.80 -17.92 -31.56
C ILE A 421 -5.18 -18.36 -32.05
N ASN A 422 -5.28 -19.14 -33.13
CA ASN A 422 -6.58 -19.59 -33.65
C ASN A 422 -7.22 -20.59 -32.70
N ALA A 423 -6.43 -21.50 -32.14
CA ALA A 423 -6.89 -22.43 -31.12
C ALA A 423 -7.36 -21.70 -29.85
N LEU A 424 -6.61 -20.68 -29.42
CA LEU A 424 -6.97 -19.88 -28.25
C LEU A 424 -8.25 -19.06 -28.46
N LEU A 425 -8.43 -18.46 -29.64
CA LEU A 425 -9.66 -17.73 -29.97
C LEU A 425 -10.89 -18.63 -29.99
N LYS A 426 -10.76 -19.88 -30.49
CA LYS A 426 -11.84 -20.88 -30.40
C LYS A 426 -12.19 -21.22 -28.97
N GLU A 427 -11.18 -21.48 -28.13
CA GLU A 427 -11.40 -21.77 -26.71
C GLU A 427 -12.12 -20.62 -26.00
N ILE A 428 -11.74 -19.38 -26.29
CA ILE A 428 -12.42 -18.19 -25.74
C ILE A 428 -13.87 -18.08 -26.25
N MET A 429 -14.10 -18.33 -27.54
CA MET A 429 -15.45 -18.34 -28.12
C MET A 429 -16.34 -19.41 -27.49
N ASP A 430 -15.82 -20.63 -27.31
CA ASP A 430 -16.53 -21.73 -26.66
C ASP A 430 -16.86 -21.37 -25.19
N LEU A 431 -15.96 -20.66 -24.49
CA LEU A 431 -16.17 -20.22 -23.12
C LEU A 431 -17.26 -19.14 -22.99
N VAL A 432 -17.34 -18.19 -23.91
CA VAL A 432 -18.38 -17.14 -23.87
C VAL A 432 -19.76 -17.65 -24.29
N GLU A 433 -19.83 -18.69 -25.12
CA GLU A 433 -21.08 -19.38 -25.47
C GLU A 433 -21.49 -20.45 -24.44
N PHE A 434 -20.64 -20.74 -23.46
CA PHE A 434 -20.88 -21.79 -22.46
C PHE A 434 -21.97 -21.41 -21.45
N LYS A 435 -22.95 -22.31 -21.28
CA LYS A 435 -24.00 -22.19 -20.26
C LYS A 435 -23.54 -22.76 -18.93
N SER A 436 -23.50 -21.93 -17.90
CA SER A 436 -23.01 -22.30 -16.56
C SER A 436 -24.02 -23.09 -15.71
N TYR A 437 -25.10 -23.58 -16.29
CA TYR A 437 -26.18 -24.29 -15.59
C TYR A 437 -26.64 -25.52 -16.38
N ASP A 438 -27.15 -26.51 -15.65
CA ASP A 438 -27.85 -27.67 -16.19
C ASP A 438 -29.29 -27.69 -15.65
N GLU A 439 -30.28 -27.62 -16.53
CA GLU A 439 -31.70 -27.64 -16.12
C GLU A 439 -32.11 -29.00 -15.56
N ALA A 440 -31.46 -30.10 -15.97
CA ALA A 440 -31.70 -31.42 -15.42
C ALA A 440 -31.25 -31.49 -13.95
N ALA A 441 -30.12 -30.87 -13.62
CA ALA A 441 -29.57 -30.84 -12.27
C ALA A 441 -30.50 -30.17 -11.24
N ILE A 442 -31.32 -29.20 -11.66
CA ILE A 442 -32.35 -28.59 -10.79
C ILE A 442 -33.41 -29.62 -10.40
N ILE A 443 -33.84 -30.45 -11.35
CA ILE A 443 -34.88 -31.47 -11.15
C ILE A 443 -34.32 -32.68 -10.39
N GLU A 444 -33.06 -33.02 -10.64
CA GLU A 444 -32.37 -34.17 -10.07
C GLU A 444 -31.68 -33.90 -8.72
N ALA A 445 -31.84 -32.69 -8.17
CA ALA A 445 -31.21 -32.29 -6.92
C ALA A 445 -31.51 -33.25 -5.75
N GLU A 446 -30.46 -33.70 -5.04
CA GLU A 446 -30.56 -34.69 -3.97
C GLU A 446 -31.22 -34.14 -2.68
N ASP A 447 -31.07 -32.84 -2.43
CA ASP A 447 -31.64 -32.14 -1.29
C ASP A 447 -32.02 -30.69 -1.63
N HIS A 448 -32.66 -30.02 -0.68
CA HIS A 448 -33.15 -28.65 -0.87
C HIS A 448 -32.01 -27.63 -1.03
N GLU A 449 -30.84 -27.86 -0.43
CA GLU A 449 -29.68 -26.96 -0.61
C GLU A 449 -29.08 -27.09 -2.00
N ALA A 450 -28.99 -28.31 -2.54
CA ALA A 450 -28.58 -28.58 -3.91
C ALA A 450 -29.56 -27.96 -4.91
N TYR A 451 -30.87 -28.11 -4.66
CA TYR A 451 -31.92 -27.48 -5.48
C TYR A 451 -31.74 -25.96 -5.56
N LEU A 452 -31.61 -25.29 -4.40
CA LEU A 452 -31.43 -23.84 -4.35
C LEU A 452 -30.13 -23.40 -5.04
N ARG A 453 -29.06 -24.17 -4.95
CA ARG A 453 -27.79 -23.88 -5.61
C ARG A 453 -27.91 -23.89 -7.13
N GLU A 454 -28.48 -24.95 -7.70
CA GLU A 454 -28.67 -25.07 -9.15
C GLU A 454 -29.66 -24.01 -9.67
N LEU A 455 -30.71 -23.74 -8.90
CA LEU A 455 -31.67 -22.68 -9.22
C LEU A 455 -31.05 -21.29 -9.22
N CYS A 456 -30.23 -20.97 -8.22
CA CYS A 456 -29.47 -19.72 -8.19
C CYS A 456 -28.52 -19.60 -9.39
N SER A 457 -27.79 -20.68 -9.74
CA SER A 457 -26.91 -20.70 -10.92
C SER A 457 -27.68 -20.39 -12.21
N ARG A 458 -28.87 -20.98 -12.37
CA ARG A 458 -29.74 -20.75 -13.52
C ARG A 458 -30.27 -19.31 -13.61
N ILE A 459 -30.62 -18.70 -12.48
CA ILE A 459 -31.17 -17.33 -12.43
C ILE A 459 -30.05 -16.29 -12.65
N ASP A 460 -28.86 -16.54 -12.08
CA ASP A 460 -27.70 -15.65 -12.21
C ASP A 460 -27.07 -15.68 -13.62
N HIS A 461 -27.28 -16.77 -14.37
CA HIS A 461 -26.81 -16.87 -15.74
C HIS A 461 -27.58 -15.94 -16.68
N ILE A 462 -26.85 -15.01 -17.28
CA ILE A 462 -27.34 -14.10 -18.34
C ILE A 462 -26.59 -14.46 -19.61
N ASP A 463 -27.34 -14.82 -20.64
CA ASP A 463 -26.79 -15.07 -21.96
C ASP A 463 -26.58 -13.73 -22.70
N LEU A 464 -25.36 -13.20 -22.62
CA LEU A 464 -24.98 -11.92 -23.25
C LEU A 464 -24.82 -12.04 -24.78
N PHE A 465 -24.85 -13.26 -25.32
CA PHE A 465 -24.61 -13.54 -26.74
C PHE A 465 -25.86 -14.09 -27.45
N ASP A 466 -27.01 -14.22 -26.77
CA ASP A 466 -28.28 -14.68 -27.36
C ASP A 466 -28.71 -13.86 -28.59
N SER A 467 -28.39 -12.57 -28.62
CA SER A 467 -28.68 -11.66 -29.74
C SER A 467 -27.47 -11.33 -30.64
N VAL A 468 -26.33 -12.00 -30.46
CA VAL A 468 -25.07 -11.70 -31.16
C VAL A 468 -24.41 -12.97 -31.68
N SER A 469 -24.25 -13.09 -33.00
CA SER A 469 -23.49 -14.18 -33.61
C SER A 469 -21.99 -13.88 -33.58
N LEU A 470 -21.20 -14.79 -33.01
CA LEU A 470 -19.74 -14.75 -33.07
C LEU A 470 -19.25 -15.54 -34.29
N LYS A 471 -18.32 -14.97 -35.06
CA LYS A 471 -17.64 -15.67 -36.16
C LYS A 471 -16.13 -15.52 -36.06
N LEU A 472 -15.41 -16.57 -36.42
CA LEU A 472 -13.95 -16.57 -36.50
C LEU A 472 -13.48 -16.83 -37.94
N ALA A 473 -12.70 -15.90 -38.48
CA ALA A 473 -11.95 -16.04 -39.72
C ALA A 473 -10.47 -16.30 -39.40
N GLU A 474 -10.08 -17.58 -39.41
CA GLU A 474 -8.73 -18.01 -39.07
C GLU A 474 -7.70 -17.61 -40.13
N GLY A 475 -6.65 -16.92 -39.70
CA GLY A 475 -5.47 -16.68 -40.52
C GLY A 475 -4.74 -17.98 -40.82
N GLN A 476 -4.24 -18.10 -42.06
CA GLN A 476 -3.49 -19.28 -42.50
C GLN A 476 -2.01 -19.16 -42.13
N SER A 477 -1.42 -20.27 -41.67
CA SER A 477 0.02 -20.40 -41.43
C SER A 477 0.62 -19.32 -40.51
N LEU A 478 -0.13 -18.92 -39.47
CA LEU A 478 0.37 -17.97 -38.47
C LEU A 478 1.45 -18.63 -37.59
N PRO A 479 2.50 -17.89 -37.20
CA PRO A 479 3.43 -18.37 -36.19
C PRO A 479 2.73 -18.49 -34.83
N GLN A 480 3.31 -19.29 -33.91
CA GLN A 480 2.88 -19.24 -32.52
C GLN A 480 3.08 -17.83 -31.96
N VAL A 481 2.24 -17.43 -31.01
CA VAL A 481 2.32 -16.13 -30.33
C VAL A 481 2.73 -16.32 -28.88
N ARG A 482 3.49 -15.36 -28.33
CA ARG A 482 3.96 -15.41 -26.94
C ARG A 482 3.10 -14.50 -26.06
N LEU A 483 2.35 -15.08 -25.14
CA LEU A 483 1.41 -14.36 -24.28
C LEU A 483 1.17 -15.09 -22.94
N ASP A 484 0.56 -14.40 -21.99
CA ASP A 484 -0.01 -15.01 -20.78
C ASP A 484 -1.45 -15.45 -21.09
N LYS A 485 -1.69 -16.78 -21.17
CA LYS A 485 -2.95 -17.35 -21.67
C LYS A 485 -4.15 -16.94 -20.82
N GLU A 486 -4.01 -17.02 -19.50
CA GLU A 486 -5.11 -16.73 -18.58
C GLU A 486 -5.48 -15.25 -18.66
N ARG A 487 -4.48 -14.35 -18.59
CA ARG A 487 -4.73 -12.89 -18.68
C ARG A 487 -5.31 -12.50 -20.04
N PHE A 488 -4.79 -13.08 -21.12
CA PHE A 488 -5.31 -12.81 -22.47
C PHE A 488 -6.76 -13.29 -22.60
N GLY A 489 -7.06 -14.51 -22.16
CA GLY A 489 -8.40 -15.08 -22.21
C GLY A 489 -9.42 -14.25 -21.43
N GLU A 490 -9.07 -13.80 -20.23
CA GLU A 490 -9.91 -12.93 -19.40
C GLU A 490 -10.16 -11.56 -20.05
N ALA A 491 -9.09 -10.89 -20.52
CA ALA A 491 -9.19 -9.58 -21.17
C ALA A 491 -10.01 -9.65 -22.46
N MET A 492 -9.81 -10.70 -23.26
CA MET A 492 -10.56 -10.94 -24.49
C MET A 492 -12.03 -11.25 -24.20
N THR A 493 -12.31 -12.06 -23.18
CA THR A 493 -13.68 -12.37 -22.75
C THR A 493 -14.41 -11.10 -22.30
N ASP A 494 -13.81 -10.28 -21.45
CA ASP A 494 -14.42 -9.01 -21.00
C ASP A 494 -14.62 -8.03 -22.15
N LEU A 495 -13.69 -7.98 -23.10
CA LEU A 495 -13.84 -7.17 -24.30
C LEU A 495 -15.03 -7.64 -25.13
N LEU A 496 -15.15 -8.94 -25.42
CA LEU A 496 -16.26 -9.48 -26.20
C LEU A 496 -17.62 -9.25 -25.53
N GLU A 497 -17.72 -9.45 -24.21
CA GLU A 497 -18.94 -9.15 -23.44
C GLU A 497 -19.35 -7.67 -23.51
N ARG A 498 -18.38 -6.74 -23.46
CA ARG A 498 -18.66 -5.31 -23.61
C ARG A 498 -19.13 -4.95 -25.02
N LEU A 499 -18.53 -5.59 -26.02
CA LEU A 499 -18.89 -5.36 -27.42
C LEU A 499 -20.27 -5.93 -27.72
N SER A 500 -20.62 -7.12 -27.20
CA SER A 500 -21.93 -7.74 -27.43
C SER A 500 -23.08 -6.87 -26.91
N GLY A 501 -22.90 -6.22 -25.75
CA GLY A 501 -23.88 -5.27 -25.21
C GLY A 501 -24.06 -3.98 -26.04
N ARG A 502 -23.17 -3.69 -26.99
CA ARG A 502 -23.17 -2.46 -27.81
C ARG A 502 -23.55 -2.68 -29.27
N CYS A 503 -23.68 -3.92 -29.72
CA CYS A 503 -24.07 -4.24 -31.08
C CYS A 503 -25.23 -5.24 -31.13
N ALA A 504 -26.18 -5.00 -32.03
CA ALA A 504 -27.16 -6.01 -32.42
C ALA A 504 -26.72 -6.62 -33.75
N GLY A 505 -26.42 -7.92 -33.78
CA GLY A 505 -26.07 -8.63 -35.02
C GLY A 505 -24.88 -9.57 -34.90
N GLU A 506 -23.75 -9.20 -35.48
CA GLU A 506 -22.61 -10.10 -35.72
C GLU A 506 -21.29 -9.45 -35.30
N LEU A 507 -20.53 -10.17 -34.48
CA LEU A 507 -19.14 -9.88 -34.11
C LEU A 507 -18.22 -10.84 -34.87
N SER A 508 -17.38 -10.28 -35.74
CA SER A 508 -16.43 -11.07 -36.54
C SER A 508 -15.01 -10.86 -36.04
N LEU A 509 -14.40 -11.94 -35.56
CA LEU A 509 -13.01 -12.03 -35.18
C LEU A 509 -12.21 -12.55 -36.39
N SER A 510 -11.06 -11.97 -36.65
CA SER A 510 -10.12 -12.48 -37.65
C SER A 510 -8.70 -12.39 -37.14
N SER A 511 -7.86 -13.36 -37.49
CA SER A 511 -6.43 -13.34 -37.19
C SER A 511 -5.63 -13.24 -38.48
N ALA A 512 -4.56 -12.45 -38.48
CA ALA A 512 -3.69 -12.28 -39.64
C ALA A 512 -2.25 -11.92 -39.21
N MET A 513 -1.30 -12.09 -40.12
CA MET A 513 0.04 -11.52 -39.98
C MET A 513 0.02 -10.09 -40.53
N GLU A 514 0.43 -9.12 -39.72
CA GLU A 514 0.49 -7.71 -40.08
C GLU A 514 1.88 -7.17 -39.76
N GLU A 515 2.59 -6.75 -40.82
CA GLU A 515 3.99 -6.38 -40.74
C GLU A 515 4.84 -7.50 -40.08
N ASN A 516 5.20 -7.32 -38.81
CA ASN A 516 6.00 -8.25 -38.02
C ASN A 516 5.25 -8.82 -36.81
N MET A 517 3.93 -8.61 -36.73
CA MET A 517 3.10 -9.01 -35.60
C MET A 517 1.96 -9.92 -36.06
N VAL A 518 1.46 -10.76 -35.14
CA VAL A 518 0.17 -11.42 -35.35
C VAL A 518 -0.90 -10.47 -34.82
N ALA A 519 -1.89 -10.13 -35.63
CA ALA A 519 -2.99 -9.27 -35.26
C ALA A 519 -4.29 -10.06 -35.15
N VAL A 520 -5.05 -9.82 -34.08
CA VAL A 520 -6.44 -10.25 -33.92
C VAL A 520 -7.32 -9.03 -34.06
N ARG A 521 -8.16 -9.02 -35.09
CA ARG A 521 -9.12 -7.93 -35.34
C ARG A 521 -10.53 -8.35 -34.96
N ILE A 522 -11.24 -7.47 -34.27
CA ILE A 522 -12.65 -7.59 -33.97
C ILE A 522 -13.39 -6.51 -34.75
N SER A 523 -14.30 -6.93 -35.62
CA SER A 523 -15.12 -6.05 -36.45
C SER A 523 -16.59 -6.19 -36.07
N LEU A 524 -17.29 -5.05 -36.02
CA LEU A 524 -18.71 -4.97 -35.72
C LEU A 524 -19.48 -4.63 -37.00
N GLN A 525 -20.43 -5.48 -37.42
CA GLN A 525 -21.33 -5.13 -38.52
C GLN A 525 -22.35 -4.08 -38.05
N ARG A 526 -22.50 -2.98 -38.80
CA ARG A 526 -23.32 -1.84 -38.40
C ARG A 526 -24.83 -2.13 -38.51
N GLY A 527 -25.50 -1.94 -37.38
CA GLY A 527 -26.93 -1.61 -37.26
C GLY A 527 -27.14 -0.90 -35.93
N VAL A 528 -27.04 0.44 -35.91
CA VAL A 528 -27.21 1.33 -34.73
C VAL A 528 -26.06 1.34 -33.72
N CYS A 529 -24.90 1.89 -34.09
CA CYS A 529 -23.88 2.30 -33.09
C CYS A 529 -23.58 3.79 -33.29
N THR A 530 -24.01 4.63 -32.33
CA THR A 530 -23.98 6.10 -32.41
C THR A 530 -22.81 6.74 -31.66
N SER A 531 -21.91 5.94 -31.06
CA SER A 531 -20.75 6.40 -30.25
C SER A 531 -19.48 5.58 -30.53
N SER A 532 -18.34 5.97 -29.95
CA SER A 532 -17.09 5.18 -30.00
C SER A 532 -17.28 3.80 -29.37
N ILE A 533 -16.63 2.76 -29.94
CA ILE A 533 -16.71 1.37 -29.46
C ILE A 533 -16.36 1.26 -27.97
N LEU A 534 -15.30 1.95 -27.52
CA LEU A 534 -14.87 2.04 -26.12
C LEU A 534 -14.77 3.51 -25.72
N GLU A 535 -15.14 3.81 -24.48
CA GLU A 535 -14.83 5.11 -23.89
C GLU A 535 -13.34 5.20 -23.56
N GLN A 536 -12.82 6.42 -23.36
CA GLN A 536 -11.39 6.63 -23.12
C GLN A 536 -10.88 5.92 -21.86
N ALA A 537 -11.70 5.81 -20.81
CA ALA A 537 -11.34 5.07 -19.60
C ALA A 537 -11.27 3.56 -19.84
N GLU A 538 -12.22 3.02 -20.61
CA GLU A 538 -12.25 1.59 -20.97
C GLU A 538 -11.06 1.22 -21.86
N LEU A 539 -10.68 2.09 -22.81
CA LEU A 539 -9.50 1.87 -23.63
C LEU A 539 -8.23 1.80 -22.76
N ARG A 540 -8.04 2.72 -21.81
CA ARG A 540 -6.89 2.67 -20.89
C ARG A 540 -6.87 1.41 -20.03
N PHE A 541 -8.05 0.94 -19.60
CA PHE A 541 -8.17 -0.34 -18.90
C PHE A 541 -7.70 -1.50 -19.78
N PHE A 542 -8.21 -1.62 -21.01
CA PHE A 542 -7.83 -2.70 -21.92
C PHE A 542 -6.37 -2.60 -22.38
N GLU A 543 -5.84 -1.40 -22.62
CA GLU A 543 -4.41 -1.19 -22.90
C GLU A 543 -3.54 -1.82 -21.81
N ARG A 544 -3.90 -1.64 -20.54
CA ARG A 544 -3.20 -2.26 -19.43
C ARG A 544 -3.45 -3.76 -19.34
N ALA A 545 -4.71 -4.20 -19.47
CA ALA A 545 -5.07 -5.62 -19.37
C ALA A 545 -4.33 -6.46 -20.43
N PHE A 546 -4.32 -6.00 -21.68
CA PHE A 546 -3.58 -6.65 -22.77
C PHE A 546 -2.06 -6.47 -22.63
N ALA A 547 -1.56 -5.32 -22.15
CA ALA A 547 -0.13 -5.19 -21.88
C ALA A 547 0.35 -6.19 -20.82
N LEU A 548 -0.46 -6.46 -19.79
CA LEU A 548 -0.19 -7.49 -18.79
C LEU A 548 -0.27 -8.92 -19.35
N SER A 549 -0.90 -9.11 -20.51
CA SER A 549 -0.87 -10.38 -21.25
C SER A 549 0.18 -10.42 -22.37
N GLY A 550 1.00 -9.37 -22.52
CA GLY A 550 2.04 -9.29 -23.57
C GLY A 550 1.53 -8.85 -24.95
N CYS A 551 0.37 -8.20 -24.99
CA CYS A 551 -0.33 -7.80 -26.21
C CYS A 551 -0.53 -6.27 -26.23
N PHE A 552 -0.79 -5.70 -27.41
CA PHE A 552 -1.12 -4.28 -27.57
C PHE A 552 -2.48 -4.15 -28.20
N ILE A 553 -3.38 -3.35 -27.61
CA ILE A 553 -4.69 -3.06 -28.20
C ILE A 553 -4.67 -1.68 -28.85
N GLN A 554 -5.31 -1.57 -30.00
CA GLN A 554 -5.55 -0.32 -30.70
C GLN A 554 -6.99 -0.28 -31.22
N ILE A 555 -7.55 0.92 -31.33
CA ILE A 555 -8.84 1.14 -31.98
C ILE A 555 -8.58 1.93 -33.25
N ASP A 556 -8.92 1.34 -34.39
CA ASP A 556 -8.92 2.05 -35.66
C ASP A 556 -10.33 2.58 -35.95
N SER A 557 -10.42 3.89 -36.17
CA SER A 557 -11.63 4.61 -36.55
C SER A 557 -11.58 5.03 -38.03
N GLY A 558 -11.05 4.19 -38.90
CA GLY A 558 -11.00 4.41 -40.35
C GLY A 558 -12.29 4.02 -41.09
N GLY A 559 -13.01 5.01 -41.63
CA GLY A 559 -14.13 4.80 -42.56
C GLY A 559 -15.48 4.48 -41.91
N ASP A 560 -16.30 3.66 -42.57
CA ASP A 560 -17.68 3.30 -42.15
C ASP A 560 -17.76 2.19 -41.08
N SER A 561 -16.61 1.61 -40.69
CA SER A 561 -16.49 0.55 -39.68
C SER A 561 -15.43 0.91 -38.65
N GLN A 562 -15.75 0.77 -37.35
CA GLN A 562 -14.74 0.84 -36.29
C GLN A 562 -14.25 -0.59 -35.99
N THR A 563 -12.94 -0.75 -35.83
CA THR A 563 -12.29 -2.05 -35.59
C THR A 563 -11.38 -1.99 -34.39
N VAL A 564 -11.41 -3.03 -33.57
CA VAL A 564 -10.44 -3.24 -32.50
C VAL A 564 -9.35 -4.16 -33.01
N SER A 565 -8.09 -3.77 -32.89
CA SER A 565 -6.93 -4.59 -33.24
C SER A 565 -6.15 -4.93 -31.98
N ILE A 566 -5.78 -6.20 -31.82
CA ILE A 566 -4.91 -6.68 -30.74
C ILE A 566 -3.68 -7.29 -31.40
N GLU A 567 -2.52 -6.67 -31.19
CA GLU A 567 -1.24 -7.08 -31.74
C GLU A 567 -0.49 -7.97 -30.73
N LEU A 568 0.03 -9.09 -31.22
CA LEU A 568 0.72 -10.12 -30.47
C LEU A 568 2.10 -10.39 -31.07
N LEU A 569 3.08 -10.56 -30.19
CA LEU A 569 4.45 -10.89 -30.60
C LEU A 569 4.52 -12.33 -31.11
N PRO A 570 5.01 -12.56 -32.35
CA PRO A 570 5.35 -13.90 -32.80
C PRO A 570 6.42 -14.52 -31.90
N SER A 571 6.28 -15.80 -31.62
CA SER A 571 7.32 -16.62 -31.01
C SER A 571 8.41 -16.82 -32.06
N THR A 572 9.44 -15.98 -32.04
CA THR A 572 10.65 -16.22 -32.83
C THR A 572 11.37 -17.44 -32.26
N PHE A 573 11.54 -18.49 -33.07
CA PHE A 573 12.41 -19.61 -32.71
C PHE A 573 13.85 -19.13 -32.54
N ASP A 574 14.38 -19.26 -31.33
CA ASP A 574 15.72 -19.78 -31.00
C ASP A 574 15.87 -19.79 -29.46
N GLU A 575 15.48 -20.91 -28.84
CA GLU A 575 16.14 -21.43 -27.63
C GLU A 575 17.02 -22.61 -28.02
#